data_AF-A0A3C0JLU3-F1
#
_entry.id   AF-A0A3C0JLU3-F1
#
_cell.length_a   1.000
_cell.length_b   1.000
_cell.length_c   1.000
_cell.angle_alpha   90.00
_cell.angle_beta   90.00
_cell.angle_gamma   90.00
#
_symmetry.space_group_name_H-M   'P 1'
#
loop_
_entity.id
_entity.type
_entity.pdbx_description
1 polymer ?
#
loop_
_entity_poly.entity_id
_entity_poly.type
_entity_poly.pdbx_seq_one_letter_code
_entity_poly.pdbx_strand_id
1 'polypeptide(L)' 'QMLQVDIEDSVEVNDVFSTLMGEVVEPRKNFIAAHARSVQNLDV' A
#
# COMPACT_ATOMS: atom_id res chain seq x y z
N GLN A 1 3.10 -0.98 23.64
CA GLN A 1 2.85 0.42 23.24
C GLN A 1 2.02 0.40 21.97
N MET A 2 1.05 1.29 21.82
CA MET A 2 0.29 1.42 20.56
C MET A 2 1.05 2.36 19.62
N LEU A 3 1.08 2.02 18.33
CA LEU A 3 1.57 2.91 17.28
C LEU A 3 0.41 3.82 16.85
N GLN A 4 0.66 5.13 16.83
CA GLN A 4 -0.28 6.09 16.27
C GLN A 4 -0.10 6.12 14.75
N VAL A 5 -1.22 6.11 14.01
CA VAL A 5 -1.21 6.22 12.55
C VAL A 5 -1.53 7.67 12.19
N ASP A 6 -0.60 8.32 11.50
CA ASP A 6 -0.73 9.68 11.01
C ASP A 6 -0.86 9.68 9.47
N ILE A 7 -1.55 10.69 8.93
CA ILE A 7 -1.73 10.87 7.48
C ILE A 7 -0.94 12.12 7.08
N GLU A 8 0.14 11.94 6.32
CA GLU A 8 1.04 13.03 5.92
C GLU A 8 0.57 13.75 4.64
N ASP A 9 0.19 13.00 3.61
CA ASP A 9 -0.31 13.54 2.34
C ASP A 9 -1.59 12.82 1.90
N SER A 10 -2.70 13.55 1.88
CA SER A 10 -4.01 12.98 1.54
C SER A 10 -4.16 12.61 0.06
N VAL A 11 -3.39 13.23 -0.84
CA VAL A 11 -3.46 12.94 -2.27
C VAL A 11 -2.70 11.66 -2.58
N GLU A 12 -1.47 11.53 -2.09
CA GLU A 12 -0.66 10.33 -2.28
C GLU A 12 -1.33 9.09 -1.65
N VAL A 13 -1.92 9.26 -0.47
CA VAL A 13 -2.64 8.20 0.23
C VAL A 13 -3.81 7.67 -0.60
N ASN A 14 -4.57 8.54 -1.28
CA ASN A 14 -5.70 8.11 -2.12
C ASN A 14 -5.27 7.21 -3.28
N ASP A 15 -4.12 7.49 -3.91
CA ASP A 15 -3.62 6.70 -5.04
C ASP A 15 -3.16 5.32 -4.58
N VAL A 16 -2.52 5.24 -3.41
CA VAL A 16 -2.11 3.98 -2.78
C VAL A 16 -3.34 3.15 -2.39
N PHE A 17 -4.34 3.77 -1.75
CA PHE A 17 -5.59 3.08 -1.39
C PHE A 17 -6.34 2.59 -2.64
N SER A 18 -6.43 3.40 -3.68
CA SER A 18 -7.13 3.01 -4.92
C SER A 18 -6.42 1.86 -5.62
N THR A 19 -5.08 1.87 -5.66
CA THR A 19 -4.27 0.82 -6.29
C THR A 19 -4.39 -0.51 -5.54
N LEU A 20 -4.38 -0.48 -4.20
CA LEU A 20 -4.38 -1.70 -3.38
C LEU A 20 -5.79 -2.21 -3.05
N MET A 21 -6.73 -1.31 -2.83
CA MET A 21 -8.07 -1.63 -2.30
C MET A 21 -9.21 -1.36 -3.30
N GLY A 22 -8.89 -0.85 -4.49
CA GLY A 22 -9.87 -0.62 -5.55
C GLY A 22 -10.42 -1.91 -6.18
N GLU A 23 -11.50 -1.74 -6.95
CA GLU A 23 -12.20 -2.83 -7.64
C GLU A 23 -11.38 -3.45 -8.76
N VAL A 24 -10.52 -2.66 -9.41
CA VAL A 24 -9.70 -3.12 -10.53
C VAL A 24 -8.56 -3.99 -10.02
N VAL A 25 -8.53 -5.24 -10.49
CA VAL A 25 -7.56 -6.24 -10.02
C VAL A 25 -6.15 -6.03 -10.60
N GLU A 26 -6.05 -5.50 -11.82
CA GLU A 26 -4.79 -5.39 -12.56
C GLU A 26 -3.74 -4.50 -11.87
N PRO A 27 -4.07 -3.28 -11.40
CA PRO A 27 -3.13 -2.42 -10.68
C PRO A 27 -2.56 -3.09 -9.43
N ARG A 28 -3.43 -3.75 -8.64
CA ARG A 28 -3.02 -4.50 -7.45
C ARG A 28 -2.06 -5.63 -7.79
N LYS A 29 -2.33 -6.41 -8.84
CA LYS A 29 -1.43 -7.51 -9.27
C LYS A 29 -0.05 -6.99 -9.66
N ASN A 30 0.00 -5.91 -10.43
CA ASN A 30 1.26 -5.32 -10.87
C ASN A 30 2.07 -4.78 -9.69
N PHE A 31 1.41 -4.10 -8.76
CA PHE A 31 2.04 -3.62 -7.53
C PHE A 31 2.66 -4.77 -6.71
N ILE A 32 1.88 -5.84 -6.47
CA ILE A 32 2.37 -7.00 -5.72
C ILE A 32 3.54 -7.65 -6.46
N ALA A 33 3.45 -7.87 -7.78
CA ALA A 33 4.53 -8.48 -8.55
C ALA A 33 5.82 -7.66 -8.51
N ALA A 34 5.72 -6.33 -8.54
CA ALA A 34 6.87 -5.42 -8.51
C ALA A 34 7.57 -5.41 -7.13
N HIS A 35 6.83 -5.53 -6.03
CA HIS A 35 7.34 -5.31 -4.67
C HIS A 35 7.39 -6.54 -3.77
N ALA A 36 6.82 -7.68 -4.18
CA ALA A 36 6.69 -8.89 -3.34
C ALA A 36 8.02 -9.41 -2.77
N ARG A 37 9.15 -9.13 -3.44
CA ARG A 37 10.48 -9.58 -2.99
C ARG A 37 11.31 -8.50 -2.31
N SER A 38 10.89 -7.24 -2.39
CA SER A 38 11.64 -6.11 -1.84
C SER A 38 11.23 -5.75 -0.42
N VAL A 39 10.06 -6.19 0.04
CA VAL A 39 9.61 -5.88 1.40
C VAL A 39 10.28 -6.81 2.41
N GLN A 40 11.00 -6.22 3.36
CA GLN A 40 11.73 -6.95 4.41
C GLN A 40 10.97 -6.99 5.74
N ASN A 41 10.12 -6.00 6.01
CA ASN A 41 9.46 -5.82 7.31
C ASN A 41 7.96 -5.55 7.12
N LEU A 42 7.21 -6.56 6.67
CA LEU A 42 5.76 -6.43 6.50
C LEU A 42 4.99 -6.65 7.82
N ASP A 43 5.60 -7.36 8.78
CA ASP A 43 4.95 -7.87 10.00
C ASP A 43 5.60 -7.36 11.31
N VAL A 44 6.36 -6.26 11.28
CA VAL A 44 7.11 -5.73 12.45
C VAL A 44 6.47 -4.48 13.01
#